data_AF-A0A7V5F1Q5-F1
#
_entry.id   AF-A0A7V5F1Q5-F1
#
_cell.length_a   1.000
_cell.length_b   1.000
_cell.length_c   1.000
_cell.angle_alpha   90.00
_cell.angle_beta   90.00
_cell.angle_gamma   90.00
#
_symmetry.space_group_name_H-M   'P 1'
#
loop_
_entity.id
_entity.type
_entity.pdbx_description
1 polymer ?
#
loop_
_entity_poly.entity_id
_entity_poly.type
_entity_poly.pdbx_seq_one_letter_code
_entity_poly.pdbx_strand_id
1 'polypeptide(L)'
;MAQFPSKEIAQLSYDFRTLGLGYANVGGLLMNMWLGYDSKEARALTGALTAIMTGTSYATSAEMAGELGAFDGYGRNAEHMLRVIRNHRTAAYGADEGYDKLTVKPVALDHANCPDKALIDLAMASWDEALTLGEQNGYRNAQVSVIAPTGTIGLVMDCDTTGIEPDFALVKFKKLAGGGYFKIINRSVPAGLEALGYASSQIEEIIAYAVGHGSLGNAPAINHVTLAQKGFGQSEIEKIEAGLSSAFDIRFLFNQWTLGEDFCRESLGLSDAELTDPGFDMLRHLGFTKADIEAANDHAIGTGTTEGAPHLKQEHYNVFDTANPSGRKGKRTLSTDSHIYMMAAAQSFISGAISKTVNMPNDATIEDCQAAYELSWSLGVKANALYRDGSKLSQPLASALVEDDEEAEEILASGSAHDKAQVLAEKVIEKVIVKEIVQRSHREKMPERRKGYTQKATVGGHKVYLRTGEYEDGQLGEIFIDMHKEGAGFRAMMNNFAIAVSVGLQYGVPLEEFVDA
;
A
#
# COMPACT_ATOMS: atom_id res chain seq x y z
N MET A 1 17.33 26.79 -10.32
CA MET A 1 17.27 25.93 -11.52
C MET A 1 17.33 24.48 -11.04
N ALA A 2 16.48 23.61 -11.57
CA ALA A 2 16.55 22.18 -11.29
C ALA A 2 17.90 21.61 -11.79
N GLN A 3 18.48 20.68 -11.05
CA GLN A 3 19.65 19.92 -11.50
C GLN A 3 19.15 18.70 -12.28
N PHE A 4 19.66 18.49 -13.49
CA PHE A 4 19.25 17.39 -14.36
C PHE A 4 20.37 16.34 -14.46
N PRO A 5 20.03 15.04 -14.45
CA PRO A 5 21.03 13.96 -14.47
C PRO A 5 21.68 13.75 -15.84
N SER A 6 21.08 14.26 -16.92
CA SER A 6 21.68 14.25 -18.26
C SER A 6 21.35 15.51 -19.05
N LYS A 7 22.16 15.77 -20.08
CA LYS A 7 21.95 16.90 -21.00
C LYS A 7 20.64 16.77 -21.77
N GLU A 8 20.29 15.55 -22.18
CA GLU A 8 19.10 15.25 -22.97
C GLU A 8 17.83 15.55 -22.15
N ILE A 9 17.80 15.15 -20.87
CA ILE A 9 16.67 15.43 -19.98
C ILE A 9 16.56 16.95 -19.74
N ALA A 10 17.68 17.64 -19.54
CA ALA A 10 17.69 19.09 -19.38
C ALA A 10 17.12 19.81 -20.61
N GLN A 11 17.55 19.40 -21.81
CA GLN A 11 17.10 19.98 -23.07
C GLN A 11 15.61 19.73 -23.29
N LEU A 12 15.14 18.49 -23.18
CA LEU A 12 13.73 18.17 -23.38
C LEU A 12 12.82 18.84 -22.35
N SER A 13 13.28 18.94 -21.10
CA SER A 13 12.56 19.65 -20.03
C SER A 13 12.45 21.15 -20.35
N TYR A 14 13.47 21.75 -20.94
CA TYR A 14 13.44 23.15 -21.39
C TYR A 14 12.54 23.35 -22.62
N ASP A 15 12.68 22.49 -23.63
CA ASP A 15 11.99 22.61 -24.93
C ASP A 15 10.47 22.43 -24.81
N PHE A 16 10.03 21.54 -23.92
CA PHE A 16 8.61 21.16 -23.81
C PHE A 16 7.94 21.56 -22.50
N ARG A 17 8.73 21.82 -21.45
CA ARG A 17 8.21 22.29 -20.15
C ARG A 17 7.07 21.43 -19.61
N THR A 18 7.16 20.12 -19.77
CA THR A 18 6.13 19.18 -19.28
C THR A 18 6.03 19.24 -17.77
N LEU A 19 4.81 19.24 -17.24
CA LEU A 19 4.53 19.05 -15.83
C LEU A 19 3.46 17.96 -15.64
N GLY A 20 3.24 17.57 -14.39
CA GLY A 20 2.29 16.52 -14.03
C GLY A 20 1.57 16.85 -12.74
N LEU A 21 0.56 17.72 -12.83
CA LEU A 21 -0.36 17.95 -11.72
C LEU A 21 -1.31 16.75 -11.59
N GLY A 22 -1.56 16.37 -10.35
CA GLY A 22 -2.47 15.30 -9.97
C GLY A 22 -2.99 15.55 -8.56
N TYR A 23 -3.73 14.59 -8.05
CA TYR A 23 -4.31 14.63 -6.71
C TYR A 23 -4.01 13.32 -5.96
N ALA A 24 -4.30 13.33 -4.67
CA ALA A 24 -4.32 12.14 -3.82
C ALA A 24 -5.70 12.02 -3.16
N ASN A 25 -5.94 10.87 -2.55
CA ASN A 25 -7.05 10.61 -1.63
C ASN A 25 -8.47 10.60 -2.23
N VAL A 26 -8.64 10.26 -3.52
CA VAL A 26 -10.00 10.20 -4.11
C VAL A 26 -10.86 9.13 -3.43
N GLY A 27 -10.33 7.93 -3.16
CA GLY A 27 -11.11 6.90 -2.47
C GLY A 27 -11.57 7.33 -1.08
N GLY A 28 -10.73 8.04 -0.33
CA GLY A 28 -11.07 8.63 0.96
C GLY A 28 -12.13 9.72 0.83
N LEU A 29 -12.00 10.64 -0.13
CA LEU A 29 -13.02 11.66 -0.41
C LEU A 29 -14.39 11.03 -0.69
N LEU A 30 -14.43 10.03 -1.57
CA LEU A 30 -15.67 9.35 -1.96
C LEU A 30 -16.33 8.67 -0.75
N MET A 31 -15.54 7.98 0.07
CA MET A 31 -16.04 7.33 1.28
C MET A 31 -16.61 8.33 2.30
N ASN A 32 -15.94 9.47 2.51
CA ASN A 32 -16.46 10.57 3.35
C ASN A 32 -17.76 11.16 2.80
N MET A 33 -17.90 11.18 1.47
CA MET A 33 -19.09 11.61 0.77
C MET A 33 -20.14 10.50 0.60
N TRP A 34 -20.03 9.39 1.34
CA TRP A 34 -20.93 8.23 1.30
C TRP A 34 -21.12 7.61 -0.10
N LEU A 35 -20.21 7.88 -1.04
CA LEU A 35 -20.27 7.35 -2.40
C LEU A 35 -19.44 6.07 -2.49
N GLY A 36 -20.07 4.97 -2.90
CA GLY A 36 -19.33 3.76 -3.26
C GLY A 36 -18.39 4.06 -4.42
N TYR A 37 -17.13 3.61 -4.32
CA TYR A 37 -16.10 3.90 -5.33
C TYR A 37 -16.55 3.49 -6.74
N ASP A 38 -17.35 2.43 -6.85
CA ASP A 38 -17.86 1.92 -8.13
C ASP A 38 -19.16 2.59 -8.63
N SER A 39 -19.69 3.59 -7.91
CA SER A 39 -20.95 4.24 -8.27
C SER A 39 -20.78 5.23 -9.44
N LYS A 40 -21.89 5.53 -10.10
CA LYS A 40 -21.90 6.53 -11.19
C LYS A 40 -21.57 7.92 -10.67
N GLU A 41 -22.07 8.25 -9.49
CA GLU A 41 -21.84 9.51 -8.79
C GLU A 41 -20.36 9.68 -8.44
N ALA A 42 -19.71 8.62 -7.94
CA ALA A 42 -18.29 8.64 -7.62
C ALA A 42 -17.42 8.88 -8.86
N ARG A 43 -17.73 8.18 -9.96
CA ARG A 43 -17.03 8.34 -11.25
C ARG A 43 -17.27 9.73 -11.85
N ALA A 44 -18.51 10.22 -11.80
CA ALA A 44 -18.90 11.54 -12.29
C ALA A 44 -18.18 12.66 -11.53
N LEU A 45 -18.17 12.57 -10.19
CA LEU A 45 -17.44 13.51 -9.33
C LEU A 45 -15.95 13.50 -9.63
N THR A 46 -15.34 12.31 -9.73
CA THR A 46 -13.91 12.17 -10.03
C THR A 46 -13.57 12.73 -11.41
N GLY A 47 -14.41 12.48 -12.41
CA GLY A 47 -14.30 13.09 -13.74
C GLY A 47 -14.36 14.61 -13.69
N ALA A 48 -15.32 15.18 -12.95
CA ALA A 48 -15.48 16.63 -12.82
C ALA A 48 -14.27 17.30 -12.14
N LEU A 49 -13.79 16.73 -11.03
CA LEU A 49 -12.58 17.22 -10.34
C LEU A 49 -11.35 17.17 -11.25
N THR A 50 -11.20 16.09 -12.02
CA THR A 50 -10.09 15.91 -12.96
C THR A 50 -10.20 16.91 -14.13
N ALA A 51 -11.41 17.16 -14.62
CA ALA A 51 -11.69 18.14 -15.67
C ALA A 51 -11.36 19.56 -15.24
N ILE A 52 -11.76 19.96 -14.03
CA ILE A 52 -11.43 21.27 -13.46
C ILE A 52 -9.91 21.40 -13.33
N MET A 53 -9.26 20.46 -12.64
CA MET A 53 -7.82 20.50 -12.40
C MET A 53 -7.02 20.69 -13.71
N THR A 54 -7.29 19.88 -14.72
CA THR A 54 -6.53 19.94 -15.97
C THR A 54 -6.94 21.14 -16.83
N GLY A 55 -8.23 21.47 -16.91
CA GLY A 55 -8.74 22.62 -17.65
C GLY A 55 -8.12 23.92 -17.13
N THR A 56 -8.20 24.15 -15.81
CA THR A 56 -7.57 25.30 -15.16
C THR A 56 -6.06 25.31 -15.39
N SER A 57 -5.39 24.15 -15.31
CA SER A 57 -3.94 24.08 -15.55
C SER A 57 -3.56 24.50 -16.98
N TYR A 58 -4.35 24.11 -17.98
CA TYR A 58 -4.11 24.56 -19.36
C TYR A 58 -4.48 26.03 -19.58
N ALA A 59 -5.55 26.52 -18.96
CA ALA A 59 -5.89 27.95 -18.96
C ALA A 59 -4.73 28.78 -18.40
N THR A 60 -4.25 28.46 -17.20
CA THR A 60 -3.08 29.12 -16.60
C THR A 60 -1.82 28.98 -17.47
N SER A 61 -1.60 27.81 -18.08
CA SER A 61 -0.48 27.63 -19.01
C SER A 61 -0.57 28.55 -20.23
N ALA A 62 -1.78 28.83 -20.73
CA ALA A 62 -2.01 29.76 -21.83
C ALA A 62 -1.89 31.23 -21.41
N GLU A 63 -2.33 31.59 -20.20
CA GLU A 63 -2.07 32.92 -19.62
C GLU A 63 -0.56 33.19 -19.53
N MET A 64 0.19 32.24 -18.96
CA MET A 64 1.64 32.34 -18.86
C MET A 64 2.31 32.46 -20.24
N ALA A 65 1.75 31.80 -21.26
CA ALA A 65 2.27 31.91 -22.62
C ALA A 65 2.07 33.31 -23.22
N GLY A 66 1.01 34.03 -22.84
CA GLY A 66 0.77 35.41 -23.28
C GLY A 66 1.87 36.37 -22.81
N GLU A 67 2.40 36.15 -21.61
CA GLU A 67 3.45 37.00 -21.02
C GLU A 67 4.88 36.52 -21.36
N LEU A 68 5.11 35.21 -21.39
CA LEU A 68 6.46 34.62 -21.47
C LEU A 68 6.74 33.88 -22.79
N GLY A 69 5.75 33.84 -23.69
CA GLY A 69 5.75 32.99 -24.89
C GLY A 69 5.37 31.53 -24.59
N ALA A 70 4.88 30.81 -25.60
CA ALA A 70 4.66 29.37 -25.54
C ALA A 70 5.97 28.58 -25.32
N PHE A 71 5.90 27.28 -25.04
CA PHE A 71 7.11 26.43 -25.04
C PHE A 71 7.73 26.36 -26.45
N ASP A 72 9.05 26.17 -26.53
CA ASP A 72 9.81 26.26 -27.79
C ASP A 72 9.28 25.29 -28.87
N GLY A 73 8.86 24.10 -28.47
CA GLY A 73 8.26 23.11 -29.35
C GLY A 73 6.82 23.39 -29.79
N TYR A 74 6.18 24.48 -29.36
CA TYR A 74 4.74 24.70 -29.58
C TYR A 74 4.40 24.93 -31.05
N GLY A 75 5.18 25.72 -31.78
CA GLY A 75 4.87 26.10 -33.16
C GLY A 75 4.65 24.91 -34.10
N ARG A 76 5.43 23.82 -33.92
CA ARG A 76 5.26 22.57 -34.69
C ARG A 76 4.09 21.70 -34.23
N ASN A 77 3.55 21.93 -33.03
CA ASN A 77 2.53 21.10 -32.40
C ASN A 77 1.19 21.83 -32.20
N ALA A 78 1.10 23.12 -32.56
CA ALA A 78 -0.03 23.98 -32.23
C ALA A 78 -1.37 23.42 -32.70
N GLU A 79 -1.46 22.99 -33.97
CA GLU A 79 -2.70 22.42 -34.51
C GLU A 79 -3.13 21.13 -33.79
N HIS A 80 -2.18 20.25 -33.47
CA HIS A 80 -2.47 18.99 -32.78
C HIS A 80 -2.85 19.24 -31.32
N MET A 81 -2.19 20.18 -30.66
CA MET A 81 -2.47 20.53 -29.28
C MET A 81 -3.85 21.17 -29.15
N LEU A 82 -4.19 22.15 -30.00
CA LEU A 82 -5.53 22.75 -30.02
C LEU A 82 -6.62 21.73 -30.31
N ARG A 83 -6.37 20.76 -31.21
CA ARG A 83 -7.30 19.65 -31.43
C ARG A 83 -7.53 18.83 -30.16
N VAL A 84 -6.47 18.47 -29.45
CA VAL A 84 -6.58 17.71 -28.19
C VAL A 84 -7.36 18.52 -27.14
N ILE A 85 -7.11 19.81 -27.01
CA ILE A 85 -7.84 20.70 -26.09
C ILE A 85 -9.33 20.77 -26.47
N ARG A 86 -9.66 20.90 -27.76
CA ARG A 86 -11.07 20.85 -28.23
C ARG A 86 -11.73 19.51 -27.88
N ASN A 87 -11.04 18.39 -28.03
CA ASN A 87 -11.58 17.08 -27.67
C ASN A 87 -11.81 16.95 -26.16
N HIS A 88 -10.91 17.43 -25.31
CA HIS A 88 -11.11 17.47 -23.86
C HIS A 88 -12.31 18.35 -23.48
N ARG A 89 -12.44 19.52 -24.13
CA ARG A 89 -13.61 20.40 -23.98
C ARG A 89 -14.90 19.68 -24.40
N THR A 90 -14.93 19.01 -25.55
CA THR A 90 -16.10 18.23 -26.00
C THR A 90 -16.50 17.18 -24.96
N ALA A 91 -15.54 16.47 -24.37
CA ALA A 91 -15.81 15.52 -23.29
C ALA A 91 -16.34 16.21 -22.03
N ALA A 92 -15.84 17.40 -21.68
CA ALA A 92 -16.28 18.15 -20.50
C ALA A 92 -17.72 18.63 -20.64
N TYR A 93 -18.18 18.89 -21.87
CA TYR A 93 -19.58 19.19 -22.21
C TYR A 93 -20.49 17.95 -22.22
N GLY A 94 -19.99 16.76 -21.86
CA GLY A 94 -20.79 15.54 -21.76
C GLY A 94 -21.20 14.96 -23.12
N ALA A 95 -20.47 15.27 -24.19
CA ALA A 95 -20.83 14.84 -25.54
C ALA A 95 -20.23 13.47 -25.92
N ASP A 96 -21.06 12.59 -26.48
CA ASP A 96 -20.64 11.27 -27.01
C ASP A 96 -20.12 11.33 -28.46
N GLU A 97 -20.28 12.47 -29.12
CA GLU A 97 -19.87 12.71 -30.51
C GLU A 97 -19.21 14.09 -30.66
N GLY A 98 -18.67 14.37 -31.86
CA GLY A 98 -18.00 15.64 -32.14
C GLY A 98 -16.49 15.67 -31.82
N TYR A 99 -15.90 14.51 -31.55
CA TYR A 99 -14.44 14.37 -31.39
C TYR A 99 -13.72 14.43 -32.74
N ASP A 100 -12.65 15.24 -32.82
CA ASP A 100 -11.82 15.37 -34.02
C ASP A 100 -10.66 14.37 -34.01
N LYS A 101 -10.58 13.55 -35.06
CA LYS A 101 -9.52 12.56 -35.32
C LYS A 101 -9.24 11.59 -34.16
N LEU A 102 -10.29 11.07 -33.52
CA LEU A 102 -10.19 9.98 -32.56
C LEU A 102 -10.83 8.70 -33.11
N THR A 103 -10.08 7.61 -33.10
CA THR A 103 -10.59 6.26 -33.46
C THR A 103 -11.34 5.62 -32.30
N VAL A 104 -10.85 5.83 -31.07
CA VAL A 104 -11.49 5.40 -29.83
C VAL A 104 -12.04 6.65 -29.15
N LYS A 105 -13.34 6.66 -28.87
CA LYS A 105 -14.00 7.79 -28.20
C LYS A 105 -13.69 7.74 -26.70
N PRO A 106 -13.36 8.88 -26.06
CA PRO A 106 -13.17 8.93 -24.62
C PRO A 106 -14.52 8.83 -23.87
N VAL A 107 -14.47 8.56 -22.57
CA VAL A 107 -15.66 8.62 -21.70
C VAL A 107 -15.99 10.09 -21.43
N ALA A 108 -17.17 10.55 -21.85
CA ALA A 108 -17.61 11.93 -21.61
C ALA A 108 -17.93 12.17 -20.13
N LEU A 109 -17.92 13.45 -19.70
CA LEU A 109 -18.27 13.80 -18.33
C LEU A 109 -19.75 13.48 -18.07
N ASP A 110 -20.01 12.70 -17.03
CA ASP A 110 -21.38 12.34 -16.65
C ASP A 110 -22.03 13.47 -15.85
N HIS A 111 -22.70 14.37 -16.58
CA HIS A 111 -23.40 15.51 -15.98
C HIS A 111 -24.60 15.08 -15.13
N ALA A 112 -25.24 13.96 -15.48
CA ALA A 112 -26.49 13.53 -14.88
C ALA A 112 -26.28 12.95 -13.48
N ASN A 113 -25.19 12.23 -13.28
CA ASN A 113 -24.89 11.56 -12.00
C ASN A 113 -23.91 12.36 -11.12
N CYS A 114 -23.36 13.49 -11.58
CA CYS A 114 -22.49 14.31 -10.74
C CYS A 114 -23.27 14.88 -9.54
N PRO A 115 -22.83 14.62 -8.29
CA PRO A 115 -23.58 15.03 -7.09
C PRO A 115 -23.61 16.56 -6.91
N ASP A 116 -22.66 17.28 -7.50
CA ASP A 116 -22.60 18.73 -7.47
C ASP A 116 -22.58 19.29 -8.90
N LYS A 117 -23.64 20.02 -9.26
CA LYS A 117 -23.78 20.66 -10.57
C LYS A 117 -22.80 21.82 -10.76
N ALA A 118 -22.40 22.51 -9.69
CA ALA A 118 -21.45 23.60 -9.79
C ALA A 118 -20.09 23.11 -10.31
N LEU A 119 -19.70 21.87 -9.99
CA LEU A 119 -18.48 21.26 -10.53
C LEU A 119 -18.56 21.03 -12.03
N ILE A 120 -19.75 20.72 -12.57
CA ILE A 120 -19.94 20.57 -14.01
C ILE A 120 -19.78 21.91 -14.71
N ASP A 121 -20.41 22.96 -14.19
CA ASP A 121 -20.29 24.32 -14.74
C ASP A 121 -18.83 24.80 -14.71
N LEU A 122 -18.12 24.56 -13.61
CA LEU A 122 -16.69 24.88 -13.47
C LEU A 122 -15.82 24.08 -14.44
N ALA A 123 -16.11 22.79 -14.64
CA ALA A 123 -15.39 21.95 -15.59
C ALA A 123 -15.54 22.49 -17.02
N MET A 124 -16.77 22.78 -17.46
CA MET A 124 -17.01 23.34 -18.79
C MET A 124 -16.32 24.69 -18.98
N ALA A 125 -16.48 25.61 -18.02
CA ALA A 125 -15.88 26.93 -18.06
C ALA A 125 -14.34 26.87 -18.11
N SER A 126 -13.72 25.98 -17.32
CA SER A 126 -12.27 25.80 -17.31
C SER A 126 -11.72 25.38 -18.67
N TRP A 127 -12.44 24.52 -19.39
CA TRP A 127 -12.03 24.07 -20.73
C TRP A 127 -12.37 25.08 -21.84
N ASP A 128 -13.42 25.90 -21.68
CA ASP A 128 -13.69 27.05 -22.54
C ASP A 128 -12.55 28.07 -22.48
N GLU A 129 -12.13 28.39 -21.26
CA GLU A 129 -11.04 29.32 -21.00
C GLU A 129 -9.71 28.78 -21.53
N ALA A 130 -9.41 27.50 -21.25
CA ALA A 130 -8.21 26.83 -21.75
C ALA A 130 -8.10 26.84 -23.28
N LEU A 131 -9.23 26.67 -23.99
CA LEU A 131 -9.25 26.75 -25.44
C LEU A 131 -9.10 28.21 -25.91
N THR A 132 -9.90 29.12 -25.37
CA THR A 132 -9.92 30.53 -25.78
C THR A 132 -8.56 31.19 -25.63
N LEU A 133 -7.91 31.01 -24.48
CA LEU A 133 -6.59 31.56 -24.23
C LEU A 133 -5.50 30.84 -25.04
N GLY A 134 -5.63 29.52 -25.21
CA GLY A 134 -4.66 28.75 -26.00
C GLY A 134 -4.65 29.09 -27.48
N GLU A 135 -5.81 29.42 -28.05
CA GLU A 135 -5.91 29.92 -29.44
C GLU A 135 -5.23 31.29 -29.60
N GLN A 136 -5.24 32.13 -28.56
CA GLN A 136 -4.64 33.47 -28.57
C GLN A 136 -3.13 33.43 -28.33
N ASN A 137 -2.69 32.68 -27.33
CA ASN A 137 -1.35 32.78 -26.77
C ASN A 137 -0.48 31.52 -27.00
N GLY A 138 -1.09 30.40 -27.36
CA GLY A 138 -0.49 29.09 -27.22
C GLY A 138 -0.41 28.63 -25.76
N TYR A 139 0.44 27.65 -25.48
CA TYR A 139 0.60 27.09 -24.13
C TYR A 139 2.05 27.13 -23.68
N ARG A 140 2.28 27.38 -22.38
CA ARG A 140 3.62 27.40 -21.80
C ARG A 140 4.16 25.99 -21.51
N ASN A 141 3.30 24.98 -21.45
CA ASN A 141 3.62 23.62 -21.06
C ASN A 141 3.00 22.63 -22.06
N ALA A 142 3.79 21.69 -22.59
CA ALA A 142 3.29 20.69 -23.52
C ALA A 142 2.33 19.67 -22.87
N GLN A 143 2.48 19.44 -21.56
CA GLN A 143 1.65 18.56 -20.73
C GLN A 143 1.49 19.21 -19.35
N VAL A 144 0.29 19.13 -18.76
CA VAL A 144 -0.02 19.76 -17.47
C VAL A 144 -0.51 18.81 -16.38
N SER A 145 -0.88 17.58 -16.71
CA SER A 145 -1.52 16.69 -15.73
C SER A 145 -1.13 15.24 -15.91
N VAL A 146 -0.90 14.57 -14.78
CA VAL A 146 -0.63 13.14 -14.62
C VAL A 146 -1.09 12.75 -13.22
N ILE A 147 -1.88 11.69 -13.08
CA ILE A 147 -2.13 11.10 -11.76
C ILE A 147 -1.01 10.12 -11.48
N ALA A 148 -0.04 10.55 -10.67
CA ALA A 148 1.09 9.72 -10.25
C ALA A 148 0.77 8.95 -8.95
N PRO A 149 1.52 7.89 -8.62
CA PRO A 149 1.40 7.22 -7.33
C PRO A 149 1.82 8.18 -6.22
N THR A 150 1.01 8.32 -5.19
CA THR A 150 1.25 9.25 -4.08
C THR A 150 1.66 8.53 -2.81
N GLY A 151 2.31 7.36 -2.89
CA GLY A 151 2.59 6.50 -1.73
C GLY A 151 3.21 7.22 -0.53
N THR A 152 4.44 7.75 -0.68
CA THR A 152 5.13 8.42 0.43
C THR A 152 4.49 9.75 0.81
N ILE A 153 4.11 10.58 -0.17
CA ILE A 153 3.55 11.92 0.09
C ILE A 153 2.14 11.86 0.66
N GLY A 154 1.34 10.86 0.27
CA GLY A 154 -0.01 10.64 0.77
C GLY A 154 -0.02 10.32 2.25
N LEU A 155 0.96 9.52 2.72
CA LEU A 155 1.16 9.28 4.15
C LEU A 155 1.51 10.58 4.90
N VAL A 156 2.35 11.44 4.32
CA VAL A 156 2.69 12.75 4.92
C VAL A 156 1.48 13.69 4.96
N MET A 157 0.57 13.58 3.98
CA MET A 157 -0.66 14.36 3.90
C MET A 157 -1.83 13.74 4.69
N ASP A 158 -1.60 12.67 5.46
CA ASP A 158 -2.63 11.90 6.17
C ASP A 158 -3.79 11.44 5.25
N CYS A 159 -3.45 11.04 4.02
CA CYS A 159 -4.41 10.49 3.08
C CYS A 159 -4.71 9.02 3.39
N ASP A 160 -5.99 8.65 3.43
CA ASP A 160 -6.43 7.26 3.58
C ASP A 160 -6.10 6.42 2.34
N THR A 161 -6.15 7.05 1.16
CA THR A 161 -5.97 6.41 -0.16
C THR A 161 -4.93 7.15 -1.00
N THR A 162 -4.31 6.43 -1.93
CA THR A 162 -3.21 6.93 -2.78
C THR A 162 -3.71 7.33 -4.16
N GLY A 163 -3.39 8.55 -4.61
CA GLY A 163 -3.77 9.02 -5.95
C GLY A 163 -5.28 8.97 -6.18
N ILE A 164 -5.66 8.24 -7.23
CA ILE A 164 -7.05 7.91 -7.59
C ILE A 164 -7.51 6.57 -7.01
N GLU A 165 -6.65 5.81 -6.33
CA GLU A 165 -6.93 4.44 -5.90
C GLU A 165 -8.08 4.37 -4.89
N PRO A 166 -8.88 3.29 -4.90
CA PRO A 166 -9.74 2.98 -3.76
C PRO A 166 -8.84 2.59 -2.58
N ASP A 167 -9.45 2.44 -1.41
CA ASP A 167 -8.69 1.91 -0.29
C ASP A 167 -8.26 0.45 -0.54
N PHE A 168 -7.06 0.09 -0.10
CA PHE A 168 -6.51 -1.25 -0.23
C PHE A 168 -7.29 -2.25 0.64
N ALA A 169 -7.50 -1.88 1.91
CA ALA A 169 -8.31 -2.56 2.92
C ALA A 169 -8.57 -1.56 4.07
N LEU A 170 -9.70 -1.68 4.76
CA LEU A 170 -10.11 -0.72 5.81
C LEU A 170 -9.14 -0.70 7.00
N VAL A 171 -8.58 -1.87 7.32
CA VAL A 171 -7.46 -2.03 8.24
C VAL A 171 -6.37 -2.75 7.47
N LYS A 172 -5.20 -2.15 7.39
CA LYS A 172 -4.07 -2.65 6.59
C LYS A 172 -2.78 -2.51 7.36
N PHE A 173 -1.83 -3.39 7.06
CA PHE A 173 -0.59 -3.47 7.80
C PHE A 173 0.60 -3.29 6.88
N LYS A 174 1.47 -2.36 7.25
CA LYS A 174 2.68 -2.04 6.48
C LYS A 174 3.90 -2.66 7.15
N LYS A 175 4.64 -3.49 6.41
CA LYS A 175 5.94 -4.00 6.87
C LYS A 175 6.96 -2.85 6.94
N LEU A 176 7.65 -2.72 8.06
CA LEU A 176 8.70 -1.72 8.24
C LEU A 176 10.05 -2.29 7.78
N ALA A 177 10.91 -1.43 7.22
CA ALA A 177 12.22 -1.85 6.69
C ALA A 177 13.16 -2.44 7.76
N GLY A 178 12.90 -2.20 9.05
CA GLY A 178 13.66 -2.83 10.12
C GLY A 178 13.11 -4.17 10.59
N GLY A 179 11.94 -4.60 10.11
CA GLY A 179 11.14 -5.66 10.72
C GLY A 179 10.03 -5.11 11.62
N GLY A 180 8.97 -5.92 11.78
CA GLY A 180 7.70 -5.51 12.40
C GLY A 180 6.78 -4.77 11.43
N TYR A 181 5.59 -4.40 11.92
CA TYR A 181 4.55 -3.80 11.09
C TYR A 181 3.88 -2.61 11.75
N PHE A 182 3.25 -1.78 10.92
CA PHE A 182 2.46 -0.63 11.33
C PHE A 182 1.01 -0.81 10.89
N LYS A 183 0.08 -0.85 11.86
CA LYS A 183 -1.37 -0.89 11.63
C LYS A 183 -1.85 0.48 11.14
N ILE A 184 -2.46 0.50 9.97
CA ILE A 184 -3.06 1.68 9.34
C ILE A 184 -4.57 1.43 9.29
N ILE A 185 -5.33 2.37 9.84
CA ILE A 185 -6.79 2.31 9.90
C ILE A 185 -7.34 3.43 9.03
N ASN A 186 -8.28 3.10 8.15
CA ASN A 186 -9.00 4.09 7.36
C ASN A 186 -9.80 5.04 8.28
N ARG A 187 -9.54 6.34 8.18
CA ARG A 187 -10.16 7.38 8.99
C ARG A 187 -11.38 8.01 8.35
N SER A 188 -11.71 7.63 7.11
CA SER A 188 -12.89 8.07 6.38
C SER A 188 -14.16 7.28 6.73
N VAL A 189 -14.04 6.07 7.28
CA VAL A 189 -15.20 5.24 7.70
C VAL A 189 -16.15 5.98 8.65
N PRO A 190 -15.68 6.61 9.76
CA PRO A 190 -16.56 7.30 10.71
C PRO A 190 -17.38 8.43 10.07
N ALA A 191 -16.73 9.27 9.26
CA ALA A 191 -17.39 10.39 8.59
C ALA A 191 -18.35 9.91 7.47
N GLY A 192 -18.00 8.83 6.76
CA GLY A 192 -18.93 8.18 5.83
C GLY A 192 -20.19 7.64 6.53
N LEU A 193 -20.05 7.02 7.70
CA LEU A 193 -21.19 6.55 8.50
C LEU A 193 -22.03 7.71 9.04
N GLU A 194 -21.42 8.81 9.48
CA GLU A 194 -22.12 10.02 9.90
C GLU A 194 -22.95 10.60 8.74
N ALA A 195 -22.36 10.69 7.54
CA ALA A 195 -23.05 11.19 6.36
C ALA A 195 -24.20 10.27 5.91
N LEU A 196 -24.11 8.96 6.17
CA LEU A 196 -25.19 7.98 5.98
C LEU A 196 -26.29 8.06 7.07
N GLY A 197 -26.12 8.89 8.09
CA GLY A 197 -27.11 9.15 9.13
C GLY A 197 -27.10 8.17 10.31
N TYR A 198 -26.01 7.44 10.54
CA TYR A 198 -25.88 6.58 11.72
C TYR A 198 -25.66 7.43 12.99
N ALA A 199 -26.21 6.99 14.11
CA ALA A 199 -26.00 7.64 15.40
C ALA A 199 -24.58 7.37 15.93
N SER A 200 -24.01 8.28 16.72
CA SER A 200 -22.64 8.15 17.26
C SER A 200 -22.39 6.81 17.97
N SER A 201 -23.37 6.29 18.73
CA SER A 201 -23.24 4.98 19.39
C SER A 201 -23.18 3.81 18.40
N GLN A 202 -23.91 3.89 17.28
CA GLN A 202 -23.85 2.87 16.23
C GLN A 202 -22.51 2.93 15.50
N ILE A 203 -22.02 4.15 15.24
CA ILE A 203 -20.71 4.38 14.62
C ILE A 203 -19.60 3.80 15.48
N GLU A 204 -19.61 4.05 16.79
CA GLU A 204 -18.65 3.48 17.73
C GLU A 204 -18.65 1.95 17.72
N GLU A 205 -19.83 1.31 17.71
CA GLU A 205 -19.93 -0.16 17.63
C GLU A 205 -19.45 -0.72 16.28
N ILE A 206 -19.73 -0.05 15.17
CA ILE A 206 -19.24 -0.45 13.83
C ILE A 206 -17.71 -0.33 13.76
N ILE A 207 -17.15 0.77 14.26
CA ILE A 207 -15.70 0.99 14.30
C ILE A 207 -15.04 -0.04 15.21
N ALA A 208 -15.58 -0.28 16.40
CA ALA A 208 -15.03 -1.26 17.33
C ALA A 208 -15.03 -2.67 16.74
N TYR A 209 -16.07 -3.03 15.97
CA TYR A 209 -16.11 -4.30 15.24
C TYR A 209 -14.98 -4.43 14.20
N ALA A 210 -14.67 -3.35 13.47
CA ALA A 210 -13.64 -3.38 12.43
C ALA A 210 -12.21 -3.24 13.00
N VAL A 211 -12.01 -2.33 13.95
CA VAL A 211 -10.68 -1.91 14.45
C VAL A 211 -10.28 -2.61 15.75
N GLY A 212 -11.25 -3.15 16.48
CA GLY A 212 -11.08 -3.71 17.82
C GLY A 212 -11.25 -2.67 18.92
N HIS A 213 -11.60 -3.14 20.11
CA HIS A 213 -11.69 -2.34 21.32
C HIS A 213 -10.32 -1.96 21.90
N GLY A 214 -9.23 -2.59 21.41
CA GLY A 214 -7.89 -2.38 21.92
C GLY A 214 -7.67 -2.86 23.36
N SER A 215 -8.57 -3.73 23.87
CA SER A 215 -8.52 -4.27 25.22
C SER A 215 -9.14 -5.67 25.26
N LEU A 216 -8.65 -6.52 26.17
CA LEU A 216 -9.27 -7.79 26.51
C LEU A 216 -10.25 -7.68 27.68
N GLY A 217 -10.43 -6.50 28.29
CA GLY A 217 -11.20 -6.35 29.52
C GLY A 217 -12.60 -6.97 29.51
N ASN A 218 -13.33 -6.79 28.40
CA ASN A 218 -14.67 -7.36 28.18
C ASN A 218 -14.72 -8.37 27.03
N ALA A 219 -13.56 -8.90 26.63
CA ALA A 219 -13.49 -9.85 25.53
C ALA A 219 -14.23 -11.16 25.88
N PRO A 220 -14.89 -11.79 24.90
CA PRO A 220 -15.46 -13.12 25.10
C PRO A 220 -14.37 -14.14 25.41
N ALA A 221 -14.63 -15.02 26.39
CA ALA A 221 -13.79 -16.14 26.83
C ALA A 221 -12.37 -15.81 27.36
N ILE A 222 -11.60 -14.95 26.70
CA ILE A 222 -10.25 -14.53 27.11
C ILE A 222 -10.31 -13.06 27.52
N ASN A 223 -10.56 -12.81 28.80
CA ASN A 223 -10.58 -11.49 29.42
C ASN A 223 -9.84 -11.44 30.75
N HIS A 224 -9.71 -10.25 31.33
CA HIS A 224 -8.97 -10.02 32.58
C HIS A 224 -9.38 -10.97 33.70
N VAL A 225 -10.68 -11.24 33.85
CA VAL A 225 -11.20 -12.14 34.89
C VAL A 225 -10.75 -13.58 34.65
N THR A 226 -10.91 -14.08 33.41
CA THR A 226 -10.53 -15.45 33.05
C THR A 226 -9.02 -15.67 33.04
N LEU A 227 -8.23 -14.65 32.65
CA LEU A 227 -6.77 -14.69 32.71
C LEU A 227 -6.29 -14.72 34.16
N ALA A 228 -6.87 -13.90 35.04
CA ALA A 228 -6.57 -13.93 36.47
C ALA A 228 -6.88 -15.29 37.11
N GLN A 229 -7.98 -15.94 36.70
CA GLN A 229 -8.31 -17.31 37.13
C GLN A 229 -7.28 -18.36 36.65
N LYS A 230 -6.58 -18.08 35.55
CA LYS A 230 -5.48 -18.91 35.02
C LYS A 230 -4.10 -18.48 35.52
N GLY A 231 -4.02 -17.62 36.54
CA GLY A 231 -2.78 -17.26 37.22
C GLY A 231 -2.08 -16.02 36.67
N PHE A 232 -2.66 -15.29 35.71
CA PHE A 232 -2.10 -14.02 35.24
C PHE A 232 -2.29 -12.93 36.29
N GLY A 233 -1.18 -12.32 36.72
CA GLY A 233 -1.20 -11.18 37.62
C GLY A 233 -1.56 -9.89 36.89
N GLN A 234 -1.72 -8.83 37.67
CA GLN A 234 -1.99 -7.48 37.14
C GLN A 234 -0.86 -7.02 36.20
N SER A 235 0.39 -7.33 36.53
CA SER A 235 1.54 -6.93 35.70
C SER A 235 1.52 -7.60 34.33
N GLU A 236 1.18 -8.88 34.25
CA GLU A 236 1.11 -9.63 32.99
C GLU A 236 -0.04 -9.12 32.12
N ILE A 237 -1.20 -8.86 32.72
CA ILE A 237 -2.35 -8.29 32.01
C ILE A 237 -2.01 -6.91 31.45
N GLU A 238 -1.34 -6.04 32.23
CA GLU A 238 -0.90 -4.72 31.75
C GLU A 238 0.08 -4.80 30.58
N LYS A 239 1.00 -5.79 30.58
CA LYS A 239 1.92 -6.03 29.46
C LYS A 239 1.16 -6.46 28.19
N ILE A 240 0.16 -7.33 28.34
CA ILE A 240 -0.70 -7.74 27.21
C ILE A 240 -1.47 -6.52 26.68
N GLU A 241 -2.16 -5.77 27.54
CA GLU A 241 -2.94 -4.59 27.15
C GLU A 241 -2.09 -3.55 26.42
N ALA A 242 -0.85 -3.31 26.87
CA ALA A 242 0.07 -2.39 26.22
C ALA A 242 0.45 -2.82 24.78
N GLY A 243 0.45 -4.13 24.51
CA GLY A 243 0.81 -4.68 23.19
C GLY A 243 -0.33 -4.72 22.17
N LEU A 244 -1.60 -4.73 22.61
CA LEU A 244 -2.78 -4.94 21.75
C LEU A 244 -2.89 -3.94 20.61
N SER A 245 -2.52 -2.68 20.83
CA SER A 245 -2.60 -1.63 19.79
C SER A 245 -1.71 -1.91 18.56
N SER A 246 -0.66 -2.70 18.75
CA SER A 246 0.32 -3.06 17.70
C SER A 246 0.24 -4.52 17.28
N ALA A 247 -0.55 -5.33 18.00
CA ALA A 247 -0.69 -6.75 17.73
C ALA A 247 -1.62 -7.02 16.56
N PHE A 248 -1.30 -8.08 15.83
CA PHE A 248 -2.07 -8.61 14.70
C PHE A 248 -3.07 -9.66 15.13
N ASP A 249 -2.63 -10.43 16.11
CA ASP A 249 -3.32 -11.53 16.72
C ASP A 249 -2.90 -11.54 18.18
N ILE A 250 -3.87 -11.75 19.08
CA ILE A 250 -3.60 -11.77 20.50
C ILE A 250 -2.55 -12.82 20.87
N ARG A 251 -2.42 -13.93 20.10
CA ARG A 251 -1.42 -14.98 20.31
C ARG A 251 0.01 -14.45 20.39
N PHE A 252 0.34 -13.42 19.61
CA PHE A 252 1.68 -12.80 19.65
C PHE A 252 2.00 -12.06 20.95
N LEU A 253 1.03 -11.89 21.84
CA LEU A 253 1.25 -11.30 23.16
C LEU A 253 1.41 -12.36 24.25
N PHE A 254 1.03 -13.61 23.98
CA PHE A 254 1.14 -14.73 24.91
C PHE A 254 2.43 -15.52 24.64
N ASN A 255 3.56 -14.91 24.98
CA ASN A 255 4.89 -15.51 24.86
C ASN A 255 5.83 -15.07 25.99
N GLN A 256 6.98 -15.73 26.10
CA GLN A 256 7.97 -15.44 27.14
C GLN A 256 8.58 -14.05 27.08
N TRP A 257 8.67 -13.43 25.89
CA TRP A 257 9.28 -12.11 25.73
C TRP A 257 8.36 -11.00 26.24
N THR A 258 7.04 -11.17 26.02
CA THR A 258 6.02 -10.25 26.53
C THR A 258 5.75 -10.49 28.00
N LEU A 259 5.58 -11.73 28.44
CA LEU A 259 5.13 -12.05 29.80
C LEU A 259 6.29 -12.17 30.81
N GLY A 260 7.48 -12.53 30.32
CA GLY A 260 8.67 -12.85 31.12
C GLY A 260 8.84 -14.36 31.30
N GLU A 261 10.09 -14.82 31.23
CA GLU A 261 10.44 -16.23 31.38
C GLU A 261 10.04 -16.80 32.75
N ASP A 262 10.31 -16.05 33.82
CA ASP A 262 10.01 -16.48 35.19
C ASP A 262 8.51 -16.77 35.36
N PHE A 263 7.64 -15.90 34.84
CA PHE A 263 6.20 -16.12 34.88
C PHE A 263 5.79 -17.36 34.08
N CYS A 264 6.35 -17.51 32.87
CA CYS A 264 6.02 -18.65 32.02
C CYS A 264 6.45 -19.99 32.63
N ARG A 265 7.61 -20.03 33.29
CA ARG A 265 8.16 -21.25 33.90
C ARG A 265 7.52 -21.56 35.26
N GLU A 266 7.48 -20.57 36.15
CA GLU A 266 7.13 -20.77 37.55
C GLU A 266 5.61 -20.75 37.76
N SER A 267 4.89 -19.90 37.04
CA SER A 267 3.43 -19.75 37.21
C SER A 267 2.64 -20.58 36.21
N LEU A 268 3.05 -20.60 34.93
CA LEU A 268 2.35 -21.37 33.89
C LEU A 268 2.90 -22.79 33.73
N GLY A 269 4.06 -23.11 34.30
CA GLY A 269 4.63 -24.46 34.27
C GLY A 269 5.22 -24.87 32.92
N LEU A 270 5.56 -23.90 32.06
CA LEU A 270 6.06 -24.16 30.71
C LEU A 270 7.54 -24.57 30.73
N SER A 271 7.89 -25.58 29.92
CA SER A 271 9.26 -26.07 29.77
C SER A 271 10.09 -25.22 28.79
N ASP A 272 11.42 -25.31 28.88
CA ASP A 272 12.35 -24.70 27.91
C ASP A 272 12.02 -25.06 26.46
N ALA A 273 11.64 -26.32 26.24
CA ALA A 273 11.30 -26.83 24.91
C ALA A 273 10.04 -26.17 24.37
N GLU A 274 9.01 -25.99 25.19
CA GLU A 274 7.77 -25.30 24.79
C GLU A 274 8.00 -23.80 24.55
N LEU A 275 8.81 -23.14 25.38
CA LEU A 275 9.08 -21.70 25.23
C LEU A 275 9.95 -21.36 24.03
N THR A 276 10.75 -22.31 23.55
CA THR A 276 11.62 -22.14 22.38
C THR A 276 11.02 -22.70 21.09
N ASP A 277 9.88 -23.39 21.17
CA ASP A 277 9.16 -23.91 20.01
C ASP A 277 8.36 -22.79 19.33
N PRO A 278 8.70 -22.40 18.08
CA PRO A 278 7.97 -21.37 17.35
C PRO A 278 6.50 -21.73 17.05
N GLY A 279 6.13 -23.01 17.08
CA GLY A 279 4.75 -23.49 16.87
C GLY A 279 3.93 -23.64 18.14
N PHE A 280 4.48 -23.28 19.31
CA PHE A 280 3.78 -23.43 20.58
C PHE A 280 2.69 -22.37 20.76
N ASP A 281 1.43 -22.80 20.82
CA ASP A 281 0.29 -21.94 21.14
C ASP A 281 -0.01 -21.97 22.64
N MET A 282 0.43 -20.93 23.36
CA MET A 282 0.23 -20.79 24.80
C MET A 282 -1.26 -20.71 25.18
N LEU A 283 -2.11 -20.06 24.37
CA LEU A 283 -3.53 -19.92 24.68
C LEU A 283 -4.25 -21.28 24.58
N ARG A 284 -3.90 -22.09 23.58
CA ARG A 284 -4.39 -23.47 23.46
C ARG A 284 -3.91 -24.34 24.61
N HIS A 285 -2.63 -24.23 25.01
CA HIS A 285 -2.10 -24.94 26.18
C HIS A 285 -2.86 -24.58 27.46
N LEU A 286 -3.24 -23.31 27.61
CA LEU A 286 -4.05 -22.83 28.72
C LEU A 286 -5.52 -23.33 28.67
N GLY A 287 -5.91 -24.07 27.64
CA GLY A 287 -7.22 -24.69 27.50
C GLY A 287 -8.28 -23.82 26.85
N PHE A 288 -7.89 -22.73 26.17
CA PHE A 288 -8.81 -21.97 25.33
C PHE A 288 -9.01 -22.68 23.98
N THR A 289 -10.24 -22.68 23.49
CA THR A 289 -10.56 -23.23 22.17
C THR A 289 -10.19 -22.24 21.06
N LYS A 290 -10.09 -22.71 19.81
CA LYS A 290 -9.91 -21.83 18.64
C LYS A 290 -10.98 -20.74 18.58
N ALA A 291 -12.24 -21.12 18.84
CA ALA A 291 -13.36 -20.18 18.86
C ALA A 291 -13.23 -19.11 19.97
N ASP A 292 -12.68 -19.48 21.13
CA ASP A 292 -12.42 -18.53 22.22
C ASP A 292 -11.35 -17.50 21.80
N ILE A 293 -10.27 -17.98 21.18
CA ILE A 293 -9.17 -17.14 20.70
C ILE A 293 -9.66 -16.20 19.60
N GLU A 294 -10.39 -16.72 18.62
CA GLU A 294 -10.98 -15.91 17.54
C GLU A 294 -11.92 -14.84 18.08
N ALA A 295 -12.83 -15.19 18.99
CA ALA A 295 -13.78 -14.24 19.56
C ALA A 295 -13.09 -13.14 20.38
N ALA A 296 -12.05 -13.49 21.14
CA ALA A 296 -11.23 -12.52 21.86
C ALA A 296 -10.41 -11.64 20.91
N ASN A 297 -9.90 -12.21 19.81
CA ASN A 297 -9.15 -11.48 18.80
C ASN A 297 -10.03 -10.48 18.05
N ASP A 298 -11.22 -10.91 17.63
CA ASP A 298 -12.22 -10.03 17.00
C ASP A 298 -12.59 -8.86 17.92
N HIS A 299 -12.71 -9.12 19.24
CA HIS A 299 -13.00 -8.07 20.21
C HIS A 299 -11.82 -7.10 20.39
N ALA A 300 -10.61 -7.61 20.65
CA ALA A 300 -9.49 -6.76 21.03
C ALA A 300 -8.80 -6.11 19.83
N ILE A 301 -8.59 -6.85 18.74
CA ILE A 301 -7.83 -6.44 17.55
C ILE A 301 -8.73 -6.03 16.38
N GLY A 302 -9.99 -6.49 16.38
CA GLY A 302 -10.97 -6.18 15.35
C GLY A 302 -11.00 -7.20 14.22
N THR A 303 -12.12 -7.25 13.51
CA THR A 303 -12.31 -8.15 12.36
C THR A 303 -11.61 -7.67 11.08
N GLY A 304 -11.19 -6.40 11.06
CA GLY A 304 -10.61 -5.72 9.90
C GLY A 304 -11.62 -5.28 8.85
N THR A 305 -12.91 -5.62 8.98
CA THR A 305 -13.98 -5.33 8.01
C THR A 305 -15.20 -4.70 8.67
N THR A 306 -16.04 -4.04 7.87
CA THR A 306 -17.37 -3.61 8.26
C THR A 306 -18.46 -4.63 7.90
N GLU A 307 -18.12 -5.68 7.15
CA GLU A 307 -19.06 -6.75 6.81
C GLU A 307 -19.50 -7.52 8.06
N GLY A 308 -20.81 -7.58 8.29
CA GLY A 308 -21.39 -8.19 9.49
C GLY A 308 -21.30 -7.31 10.74
N ALA A 309 -20.79 -6.08 10.64
CA ALA A 309 -20.78 -5.14 11.75
C ALA A 309 -22.19 -4.89 12.29
N PRO A 310 -22.36 -4.73 13.62
CA PRO A 310 -23.65 -4.40 14.20
C PRO A 310 -24.17 -3.07 13.63
N HIS A 311 -25.50 -2.95 13.49
CA HIS A 311 -26.21 -1.77 12.94
C HIS A 311 -25.99 -1.45 11.46
N LEU A 312 -24.84 -1.80 10.87
CA LEU A 312 -24.55 -1.44 9.48
C LEU A 312 -25.47 -2.19 8.51
N LYS A 313 -26.28 -1.41 7.80
CA LYS A 313 -27.18 -1.94 6.76
C LYS A 313 -26.38 -2.44 5.56
N GLN A 314 -26.78 -3.60 5.04
CA GLN A 314 -26.13 -4.22 3.87
C GLN A 314 -26.15 -3.32 2.62
N GLU A 315 -27.19 -2.49 2.47
CA GLU A 315 -27.31 -1.53 1.36
C GLU A 315 -26.23 -0.45 1.36
N HIS A 316 -25.53 -0.24 2.48
CA HIS A 316 -24.43 0.73 2.60
C HIS A 316 -23.04 0.09 2.46
N TYR A 317 -22.94 -1.24 2.30
CA TYR A 317 -21.64 -1.92 2.25
C TYR A 317 -20.76 -1.42 1.10
N ASN A 318 -21.37 -1.08 -0.04
CA ASN A 318 -20.68 -0.60 -1.24
C ASN A 318 -19.87 0.69 -1.03
N VAL A 319 -20.20 1.48 0.00
CA VAL A 319 -19.44 2.69 0.39
C VAL A 319 -18.06 2.33 0.93
N PHE A 320 -17.93 1.16 1.54
CA PHE A 320 -16.73 0.70 2.22
C PHE A 320 -16.01 -0.45 1.49
N ASP A 321 -16.43 -0.77 0.26
CA ASP A 321 -15.77 -1.78 -0.56
C ASP A 321 -14.33 -1.32 -0.90
N THR A 322 -13.37 -2.22 -0.70
CA THR A 322 -11.94 -1.99 -0.89
C THR A 322 -11.37 -2.80 -2.07
N ALA A 323 -10.14 -2.51 -2.47
CA ALA A 323 -9.47 -3.21 -3.58
C ALA A 323 -9.27 -4.71 -3.31
N ASN A 324 -9.08 -5.09 -2.04
CA ASN A 324 -8.92 -6.47 -1.60
C ASN A 324 -9.88 -6.75 -0.44
N PRO A 325 -10.14 -8.03 -0.11
CA PRO A 325 -10.96 -8.35 1.06
C PRO A 325 -10.33 -7.78 2.32
N SER A 326 -11.12 -7.07 3.10
CA SER A 326 -10.67 -6.45 4.35
C SER A 326 -10.71 -7.47 5.50
N GLY A 327 -9.58 -7.68 6.18
CA GLY A 327 -9.49 -8.62 7.29
C GLY A 327 -9.77 -10.09 6.94
N ARG A 328 -9.87 -10.95 7.96
CA ARG A 328 -10.12 -12.40 7.78
C ARG A 328 -11.56 -12.73 7.38
N LYS A 329 -12.52 -11.87 7.75
CA LYS A 329 -13.95 -12.11 7.56
C LYS A 329 -14.54 -11.40 6.34
N GLY A 330 -13.83 -10.43 5.77
CA GLY A 330 -14.29 -9.71 4.60
C GLY A 330 -14.32 -10.60 3.36
N LYS A 331 -15.33 -10.39 2.52
CA LYS A 331 -15.51 -11.11 1.26
C LYS A 331 -15.71 -10.16 0.09
N ARG A 332 -16.15 -8.93 0.36
CA ARG A 332 -16.45 -7.94 -0.67
C ARG A 332 -15.16 -7.27 -1.14
N THR A 333 -15.10 -7.07 -2.46
CA THR A 333 -14.01 -6.37 -3.15
C THR A 333 -14.57 -5.58 -4.31
N LEU A 334 -13.85 -4.53 -4.68
CA LEU A 334 -14.05 -3.86 -5.95
C LEU A 334 -13.58 -4.78 -7.09
N SER A 335 -14.38 -4.87 -8.14
CA SER A 335 -14.01 -5.67 -9.31
C SER A 335 -12.88 -5.01 -10.11
N THR A 336 -12.17 -5.78 -10.92
CA THR A 336 -11.19 -5.27 -11.89
C THR A 336 -11.80 -4.18 -12.79
N ASP A 337 -13.03 -4.39 -13.24
CA ASP A 337 -13.79 -3.43 -14.04
C ASP A 337 -14.06 -2.12 -13.29
N SER A 338 -14.38 -2.19 -12.00
CA SER A 338 -14.63 -1.02 -11.14
C SER A 338 -13.43 -0.06 -11.15
N HIS A 339 -12.22 -0.62 -11.09
CA HIS A 339 -10.98 0.17 -11.19
C HIS A 339 -10.83 0.81 -12.57
N ILE A 340 -11.10 0.05 -13.64
CA ILE A 340 -10.95 0.52 -15.02
C ILE A 340 -11.96 1.63 -15.34
N TYR A 341 -13.22 1.49 -14.92
CA TYR A 341 -14.24 2.52 -15.13
C TYR A 341 -13.92 3.82 -14.38
N MET A 342 -13.39 3.74 -13.16
CA MET A 342 -12.92 4.94 -12.45
C MET A 342 -11.76 5.61 -13.19
N MET A 343 -10.78 4.82 -13.65
CA MET A 343 -9.68 5.34 -14.46
C MET A 343 -10.18 5.99 -15.75
N ALA A 344 -11.14 5.37 -16.44
CA ALA A 344 -11.72 5.90 -17.66
C ALA A 344 -12.45 7.23 -17.45
N ALA A 345 -13.20 7.35 -16.36
CA ALA A 345 -13.91 8.59 -16.00
C ALA A 345 -12.95 9.78 -15.81
N ALA A 346 -11.75 9.54 -15.27
CA ALA A 346 -10.72 10.57 -15.11
C ALA A 346 -9.85 10.75 -16.37
N GLN A 347 -9.54 9.68 -17.11
CA GLN A 347 -8.53 9.68 -18.18
C GLN A 347 -8.85 10.66 -19.30
N SER A 348 -10.14 10.82 -19.61
CA SER A 348 -10.66 11.77 -20.60
C SER A 348 -10.26 13.21 -20.33
N PHE A 349 -9.83 13.52 -19.10
CA PHE A 349 -9.48 14.86 -18.65
C PHE A 349 -8.03 14.99 -18.20
N ILE A 350 -7.16 14.05 -18.55
CA ILE A 350 -5.73 14.11 -18.21
C ILE A 350 -4.91 14.19 -19.50
N SER A 351 -3.91 15.06 -19.51
CA SER A 351 -3.00 15.23 -20.64
C SER A 351 -1.99 14.08 -20.75
N GLY A 352 -1.38 13.69 -19.65
CA GLY A 352 -0.62 12.45 -19.53
C GLY A 352 -1.50 11.23 -19.22
N ALA A 353 -0.97 10.29 -18.44
CA ALA A 353 -1.65 9.03 -18.09
C ALA A 353 -1.97 8.96 -16.58
N ILE A 354 -2.61 7.87 -16.18
CA ILE A 354 -2.87 7.52 -14.79
C ILE A 354 -1.93 6.37 -14.43
N SER A 355 -1.13 6.57 -13.38
CA SER A 355 -0.26 5.55 -12.80
C SER A 355 -0.96 4.99 -11.56
N LYS A 356 -1.92 4.11 -11.81
CA LYS A 356 -2.70 3.37 -10.81
C LYS A 356 -2.59 1.88 -11.10
N THR A 357 -2.51 1.09 -10.03
CA THR A 357 -2.61 -0.37 -10.14
C THR A 357 -4.08 -0.80 -10.16
N VAL A 358 -4.41 -1.71 -11.08
CA VAL A 358 -5.68 -2.44 -11.14
C VAL A 358 -5.48 -3.79 -10.44
N ASN A 359 -6.13 -3.97 -9.30
CA ASN A 359 -6.04 -5.20 -8.52
C ASN A 359 -6.92 -6.28 -9.17
N MET A 360 -6.37 -7.49 -9.25
CA MET A 360 -7.06 -8.68 -9.68
C MET A 360 -6.95 -9.75 -8.60
N PRO A 361 -8.00 -10.57 -8.41
CA PRO A 361 -7.93 -11.67 -7.45
C PRO A 361 -6.86 -12.67 -7.88
N ASN A 362 -6.37 -13.44 -6.92
CA ASN A 362 -5.27 -14.37 -7.15
C ASN A 362 -5.59 -15.44 -8.22
N ASP A 363 -6.85 -15.86 -8.31
CA ASP A 363 -7.37 -16.82 -9.27
C ASP A 363 -7.62 -16.25 -10.68
N ALA A 364 -7.33 -14.96 -10.91
CA ALA A 364 -7.51 -14.33 -12.22
C ALA A 364 -6.69 -15.04 -13.32
N THR A 365 -7.39 -15.34 -14.41
CA THR A 365 -6.90 -16.07 -15.58
C THR A 365 -6.23 -15.14 -16.60
N ILE A 366 -5.61 -15.73 -17.64
CA ILE A 366 -5.05 -14.96 -18.75
C ILE A 366 -6.17 -14.24 -19.51
N GLU A 367 -7.31 -14.90 -19.65
CA GLU A 367 -8.52 -14.38 -20.27
C GLU A 367 -9.05 -13.15 -19.51
N ASP A 368 -9.02 -13.18 -18.17
CA ASP A 368 -9.40 -12.02 -17.34
C ASP A 368 -8.44 -10.85 -17.55
N CYS A 369 -7.12 -11.11 -17.63
CA CYS A 369 -6.15 -10.06 -17.94
C CYS A 369 -6.37 -9.48 -19.35
N GLN A 370 -6.67 -10.32 -20.34
CA GLN A 370 -6.99 -9.87 -21.69
C GLN A 370 -8.24 -9.00 -21.70
N ALA A 371 -9.33 -9.43 -21.04
CA ALA A 371 -10.57 -8.68 -20.93
C ALA A 371 -10.33 -7.30 -20.28
N ALA A 372 -9.50 -7.23 -19.23
CA ALA A 372 -9.14 -5.97 -18.58
C ALA A 372 -8.40 -5.01 -19.52
N TYR A 373 -7.48 -5.51 -20.36
CA TYR A 373 -6.79 -4.69 -21.37
C TYR A 373 -7.73 -4.24 -22.49
N GLU A 374 -8.61 -5.12 -22.97
CA GLU A 374 -9.61 -4.81 -24.00
C GLU A 374 -10.63 -3.76 -23.52
N LEU A 375 -11.10 -3.86 -22.27
CA LEU A 375 -11.97 -2.88 -21.65
C LEU A 375 -11.26 -1.53 -21.48
N SER A 376 -10.02 -1.54 -21.01
CA SER A 376 -9.21 -0.32 -20.87
C SER A 376 -9.01 0.37 -22.22
N TRP A 377 -8.67 -0.40 -23.25
CA TRP A 377 -8.50 0.11 -24.61
C TRP A 377 -9.79 0.68 -25.18
N SER A 378 -10.92 -0.02 -25.02
CA SER A 378 -12.22 0.41 -25.55
C SER A 378 -12.73 1.70 -24.91
N LEU A 379 -12.30 1.99 -23.68
CA LEU A 379 -12.63 3.20 -22.93
C LEU A 379 -11.59 4.33 -23.08
N GLY A 380 -10.55 4.14 -23.90
CA GLY A 380 -9.52 5.15 -24.12
C GLY A 380 -8.55 5.35 -22.95
N VAL A 381 -8.41 4.35 -22.07
CA VAL A 381 -7.44 4.36 -20.97
C VAL A 381 -6.02 4.28 -21.54
N LYS A 382 -5.15 5.24 -21.20
CA LYS A 382 -3.82 5.36 -21.84
C LYS A 382 -2.78 4.42 -21.24
N ALA A 383 -2.94 4.04 -19.98
CA ALA A 383 -2.05 3.12 -19.28
C ALA A 383 -2.86 2.21 -18.36
N ASN A 384 -2.57 0.91 -18.39
CA ASN A 384 -3.15 -0.08 -17.50
C ASN A 384 -2.03 -0.94 -16.89
N ALA A 385 -1.88 -0.87 -15.57
CA ALA A 385 -0.97 -1.71 -14.80
C ALA A 385 -1.78 -2.71 -13.98
N LEU A 386 -1.78 -3.97 -14.39
CA LEU A 386 -2.45 -5.05 -13.68
C LEU A 386 -1.56 -5.59 -12.56
N TYR A 387 -2.16 -5.86 -11.41
CA TYR A 387 -1.54 -6.61 -10.33
C TYR A 387 -2.48 -7.73 -9.92
N ARG A 388 -2.08 -8.96 -10.23
CA ARG A 388 -2.73 -10.16 -9.73
C ARG A 388 -2.21 -10.46 -8.33
N ASP A 389 -3.11 -10.65 -7.37
CA ASP A 389 -2.71 -10.95 -6.01
C ASP A 389 -1.84 -12.22 -5.94
N GLY A 390 -0.87 -12.24 -5.03
CA GLY A 390 0.13 -13.31 -4.90
C GLY A 390 1.19 -13.37 -6.01
N SER A 391 1.15 -12.50 -7.03
CA SER A 391 2.13 -12.52 -8.13
C SER A 391 3.52 -11.95 -7.77
N LYS A 392 3.67 -11.33 -6.59
CA LYS A 392 4.94 -10.88 -6.03
C LYS A 392 5.21 -11.56 -4.69
N LEU A 393 6.47 -11.98 -4.48
CA LEU A 393 6.94 -12.64 -3.25
C LEU A 393 6.93 -11.74 -2.02
N SER A 394 7.02 -10.42 -2.21
CA SER A 394 7.01 -9.43 -1.14
C SER A 394 5.98 -8.35 -1.45
N GLN A 395 5.04 -8.16 -0.52
CA GLN A 395 4.00 -7.13 -0.61
C GLN A 395 4.23 -6.06 0.47
N PRO A 396 4.16 -4.76 0.13
CA PRO A 396 4.36 -3.69 1.11
C PRO A 396 3.17 -3.53 2.08
N LEU A 397 1.99 -4.01 1.70
CA LEU A 397 0.75 -3.96 2.48
C LEU A 397 0.10 -5.34 2.50
N ALA A 398 -0.48 -5.71 3.64
CA ALA A 398 -1.29 -6.92 3.81
C ALA A 398 -2.65 -6.55 4.42
N SER A 399 -3.73 -7.21 3.97
CA SER A 399 -5.10 -7.04 4.48
C SER A 399 -5.47 -8.07 5.55
N ALA A 400 -4.76 -9.19 5.61
CA ALA A 400 -4.81 -10.20 6.65
C ALA A 400 -3.46 -10.94 6.72
N LEU A 401 -3.17 -11.59 7.85
CA LEU A 401 -2.13 -12.62 7.96
C LEU A 401 -2.82 -13.99 8.05
N VAL A 402 -2.36 -14.95 7.24
CA VAL A 402 -2.73 -16.36 7.32
C VAL A 402 -1.89 -17.00 8.43
N GLU A 403 -2.55 -17.51 9.47
CA GLU A 403 -1.89 -17.87 10.75
C GLU A 403 -2.51 -19.11 11.42
N ASP A 404 -3.03 -20.06 10.67
CA ASP A 404 -3.43 -21.32 11.31
C ASP A 404 -2.67 -22.49 10.72
N ASP A 405 -1.82 -23.11 11.54
CA ASP A 405 -1.07 -24.31 11.16
C ASP A 405 -2.02 -25.47 10.81
N GLU A 406 -3.20 -25.57 11.42
CA GLU A 406 -4.21 -26.61 11.10
C GLU A 406 -4.91 -26.35 9.75
N GLU A 407 -5.27 -25.09 9.46
CA GLU A 407 -5.89 -24.71 8.18
C GLU A 407 -4.86 -24.71 7.05
N ALA A 408 -3.63 -24.28 7.35
CA ALA A 408 -2.47 -24.44 6.49
C ALA A 408 -2.15 -25.91 6.25
N GLU A 409 -2.24 -26.80 7.23
CA GLU A 409 -2.05 -28.24 7.06
C GLU A 409 -3.19 -28.86 6.24
N GLU A 410 -4.43 -28.43 6.43
CA GLU A 410 -5.58 -28.90 5.66
C GLU A 410 -5.51 -28.42 4.19
N ILE A 411 -5.06 -27.19 3.96
CA ILE A 411 -4.78 -26.61 2.64
C ILE A 411 -3.52 -27.27 2.02
N LEU A 412 -2.46 -27.53 2.79
CA LEU A 412 -1.26 -28.25 2.35
C LEU A 412 -1.54 -29.73 2.06
N ALA A 413 -2.53 -30.33 2.72
CA ALA A 413 -2.96 -31.70 2.50
C ALA A 413 -3.89 -31.81 1.28
N SER A 414 -4.94 -30.96 1.21
CA SER A 414 -6.07 -31.12 0.29
C SER A 414 -6.30 -29.99 -0.70
N GLY A 415 -5.65 -28.83 -0.51
CA GLY A 415 -5.75 -27.66 -1.38
C GLY A 415 -5.08 -27.85 -2.73
N SER A 416 -5.35 -26.92 -3.66
CA SER A 416 -4.73 -26.91 -4.97
C SER A 416 -3.22 -26.66 -4.86
N ALA A 417 -2.43 -27.03 -5.86
CA ALA A 417 -0.99 -26.71 -5.88
C ALA A 417 -0.69 -25.21 -5.67
N HIS A 418 -1.68 -24.35 -5.95
CA HIS A 418 -1.65 -22.92 -5.71
C HIS A 418 -1.83 -22.56 -4.23
N ASP A 419 -2.84 -23.10 -3.56
CA ASP A 419 -3.12 -22.77 -2.14
C ASP A 419 -1.94 -23.22 -1.25
N LYS A 420 -1.32 -24.34 -1.62
CA LYS A 420 -0.09 -24.83 -0.98
C LYS A 420 1.06 -23.85 -1.09
N ALA A 421 1.24 -23.22 -2.25
CA ALA A 421 2.34 -22.28 -2.50
C ALA A 421 2.16 -20.95 -1.74
N GLN A 422 0.92 -20.50 -1.59
CA GLN A 422 0.58 -19.30 -0.81
C GLN A 422 0.85 -19.51 0.69
N VAL A 423 0.36 -20.61 1.25
CA VAL A 423 0.62 -21.01 2.65
C VAL A 423 2.12 -21.16 2.90
N LEU A 424 2.89 -21.72 1.95
CA LEU A 424 4.34 -21.82 2.03
C LEU A 424 5.04 -20.45 1.99
N ALA A 425 4.57 -19.51 1.17
CA ALA A 425 5.14 -18.15 1.11
C ALA A 425 4.82 -17.34 2.38
N GLU A 426 3.62 -17.49 2.94
CA GLU A 426 3.17 -16.81 4.16
C GLU A 426 3.88 -17.38 5.40
N LYS A 427 4.07 -18.71 5.51
CA LYS A 427 4.88 -19.34 6.58
C LYS A 427 6.36 -18.96 6.54
N VAL A 428 6.90 -18.64 5.35
CA VAL A 428 8.27 -18.11 5.22
C VAL A 428 8.34 -16.69 5.79
N ILE A 429 7.30 -15.87 5.58
CA ILE A 429 7.21 -14.52 6.16
C ILE A 429 7.08 -14.60 7.69
N GLU A 430 6.28 -15.53 8.21
CA GLU A 430 6.09 -15.76 9.66
C GLU A 430 7.37 -16.24 10.36
N LYS A 431 8.12 -17.17 9.72
CA LYS A 431 9.44 -17.59 10.22
C LYS A 431 10.46 -16.46 10.26
N VAL A 432 10.34 -15.46 9.40
CA VAL A 432 11.19 -14.25 9.42
C VAL A 432 10.74 -13.29 10.54
N ILE A 433 9.44 -13.19 10.83
CA ILE A 433 8.88 -12.36 11.92
C ILE A 433 9.34 -12.87 13.30
N VAL A 434 9.27 -14.18 13.54
CA VAL A 434 9.76 -14.78 14.79
C VAL A 434 11.28 -14.61 14.91
N LYS A 435 12.05 -14.77 13.82
CA LYS A 435 13.51 -14.57 13.85
C LYS A 435 13.93 -13.10 14.05
N GLU A 436 13.24 -12.13 13.45
CA GLU A 436 13.60 -10.70 13.53
C GLU A 436 13.26 -10.05 14.88
N ILE A 437 12.18 -10.49 15.56
CA ILE A 437 11.89 -10.07 16.94
C ILE A 437 12.92 -10.69 17.90
N VAL A 438 13.35 -11.93 17.63
CA VAL A 438 14.33 -12.68 18.45
C VAL A 438 15.74 -12.07 18.47
N GLN A 439 16.18 -11.35 17.43
CA GLN A 439 17.57 -10.85 17.35
C GLN A 439 17.80 -9.39 17.77
N ARG A 440 16.75 -8.62 18.05
CA ARG A 440 16.85 -7.17 18.23
C ARG A 440 17.44 -6.67 19.55
N SER A 441 17.87 -7.55 20.45
CA SER A 441 18.15 -7.11 21.82
C SER A 441 19.63 -6.86 22.13
N HIS A 442 20.60 -7.52 21.48
CA HIS A 442 22.02 -7.29 21.77
C HIS A 442 22.94 -7.53 20.57
N ARG A 443 23.81 -6.55 20.27
CA ARG A 443 24.92 -6.74 19.32
C ARG A 443 25.84 -7.83 19.86
N GLU A 444 25.95 -8.94 19.13
CA GLU A 444 26.87 -10.00 19.50
C GLU A 444 28.28 -9.65 19.02
N LYS A 445 29.16 -9.28 19.96
CA LYS A 445 30.53 -8.88 19.62
C LYS A 445 31.33 -10.08 19.13
N MET A 446 32.12 -9.87 18.08
CA MET A 446 33.05 -10.88 17.61
C MET A 446 34.10 -11.25 18.67
N PRO A 447 34.49 -12.54 18.75
CA PRO A 447 35.67 -12.96 19.51
C PRO A 447 36.94 -12.26 19.04
N GLU A 448 37.86 -11.96 19.97
CA GLU A 448 39.15 -11.33 19.65
C GLU A 448 39.99 -12.19 18.68
N ARG A 449 39.85 -13.52 18.75
CA ARG A 449 40.42 -14.47 17.81
C ARG A 449 39.30 -15.23 17.12
N ARG A 450 39.24 -15.13 15.79
CA ARG A 450 38.17 -15.70 14.97
C ARG A 450 38.73 -16.43 13.75
N LYS A 451 37.95 -17.39 13.24
CA LYS A 451 38.22 -18.07 11.98
C LYS A 451 37.69 -17.22 10.82
N GLY A 452 38.12 -17.55 9.62
CA GLY A 452 37.70 -16.89 8.40
C GLY A 452 38.63 -17.24 7.25
N TYR A 453 38.25 -16.84 6.05
CA TYR A 453 39.06 -17.07 4.85
C TYR A 453 39.28 -15.77 4.10
N THR A 454 40.28 -15.78 3.22
CA THR A 454 40.53 -14.69 2.28
C THR A 454 40.33 -15.21 0.87
N GLN A 455 39.44 -14.56 0.12
CA GLN A 455 39.18 -14.87 -1.27
C GLN A 455 39.47 -13.66 -2.15
N LYS A 456 40.23 -13.93 -3.21
CA LYS A 456 40.46 -12.96 -4.26
C LYS A 456 39.33 -13.04 -5.28
N ALA A 457 38.72 -11.92 -5.59
CA ALA A 457 37.69 -11.77 -6.61
C ALA A 457 38.07 -10.67 -7.61
N THR A 458 37.37 -10.64 -8.74
CA THR A 458 37.48 -9.55 -9.72
C THR A 458 36.08 -9.09 -10.09
N VAL A 459 35.78 -7.82 -9.86
CA VAL A 459 34.47 -7.21 -10.10
C VAL A 459 34.67 -5.96 -10.94
N GLY A 460 34.01 -5.88 -12.10
CA GLY A 460 34.13 -4.74 -13.00
C GLY A 460 35.57 -4.42 -13.47
N GLY A 461 36.46 -5.42 -13.50
CA GLY A 461 37.89 -5.25 -13.84
C GLY A 461 38.80 -4.88 -12.66
N HIS A 462 38.24 -4.63 -11.47
CA HIS A 462 38.99 -4.32 -10.26
C HIS A 462 39.27 -5.58 -9.44
N LYS A 463 40.50 -5.72 -8.93
CA LYS A 463 40.90 -6.84 -8.06
C LYS A 463 40.53 -6.53 -6.61
N VAL A 464 39.70 -7.39 -6.04
CA VAL A 464 39.19 -7.27 -4.67
C VAL A 464 39.63 -8.48 -3.86
N TYR A 465 39.94 -8.27 -2.58
CA TYR A 465 40.20 -9.32 -1.61
C TYR A 465 39.15 -9.22 -0.51
N LEU A 466 38.25 -10.20 -0.48
CA LEU A 466 37.26 -10.35 0.58
C LEU A 466 37.89 -11.19 1.70
N ARG A 467 37.83 -10.69 2.94
CA ARG A 467 38.15 -11.47 4.13
C ARG A 467 36.91 -11.61 4.99
N THR A 468 36.72 -12.78 5.58
CA THR A 468 35.61 -13.05 6.51
C THR A 468 36.10 -13.15 7.95
N GLY A 469 35.22 -12.87 8.89
CA GLY A 469 35.34 -13.23 10.30
C GLY A 469 34.11 -14.03 10.72
N GLU A 470 34.33 -15.23 11.26
CA GLU A 470 33.30 -16.18 11.64
C GLU A 470 33.27 -16.38 13.15
N TYR A 471 32.07 -16.61 13.70
CA TYR A 471 31.82 -17.07 15.06
C TYR A 471 32.30 -18.52 15.23
N GLU A 472 32.32 -19.03 16.47
CA GLU A 472 32.86 -20.37 16.76
C GLU A 472 32.05 -21.50 16.12
N ASP A 473 30.76 -21.27 15.88
CA ASP A 473 29.82 -22.15 15.20
C ASP A 473 29.92 -22.10 13.65
N GLY A 474 30.75 -21.21 13.10
CA GLY A 474 30.93 -21.01 11.67
C GLY A 474 30.00 -19.98 11.03
N GLN A 475 29.14 -19.31 11.81
CA GLN A 475 28.32 -18.22 11.31
C GLN A 475 29.18 -17.01 10.93
N LEU A 476 28.88 -16.35 9.81
CA LEU A 476 29.58 -15.15 9.36
C LEU A 476 29.17 -13.93 10.20
N GLY A 477 30.14 -13.24 10.80
CA GLY A 477 29.89 -12.04 11.62
C GLY A 477 30.58 -10.76 11.13
N GLU A 478 31.63 -10.87 10.31
CA GLU A 478 32.32 -9.70 9.73
C GLU A 478 32.82 -9.97 8.32
N ILE A 479 32.87 -8.92 7.51
CA ILE A 479 33.55 -8.89 6.22
C ILE A 479 34.51 -7.71 6.14
N PHE A 480 35.61 -7.91 5.41
CA PHE A 480 36.57 -6.86 5.07
C PHE A 480 36.83 -6.90 3.57
N ILE A 481 36.90 -5.71 2.96
CA ILE A 481 37.12 -5.59 1.53
C ILE A 481 38.38 -4.76 1.29
N ASP A 482 39.42 -5.44 0.81
CA ASP A 482 40.68 -4.82 0.41
C ASP A 482 40.76 -4.72 -1.12
N MET A 483 41.33 -3.62 -1.62
CA MET A 483 41.52 -3.38 -3.05
C MET A 483 42.95 -2.96 -3.36
N HIS A 484 43.46 -3.40 -4.51
CA HIS A 484 44.83 -3.12 -4.94
C HIS A 484 44.85 -2.11 -6.10
N LYS A 485 45.51 -0.95 -5.89
CA LYS A 485 45.68 0.18 -6.83
C LYS A 485 44.53 1.20 -6.97
N GLU A 486 43.56 1.22 -6.05
CA GLU A 486 42.51 2.25 -6.04
C GLU A 486 42.83 3.48 -5.17
N GLY A 487 42.25 4.63 -5.55
CA GLY A 487 42.39 5.90 -4.83
C GLY A 487 41.87 5.84 -3.38
N ALA A 488 42.36 6.74 -2.52
CA ALA A 488 42.05 6.74 -1.08
C ALA A 488 40.55 6.87 -0.78
N GLY A 489 39.80 7.65 -1.57
CA GLY A 489 38.35 7.82 -1.39
C GLY A 489 37.55 6.54 -1.63
N PHE A 490 37.91 5.77 -2.65
CA PHE A 490 37.22 4.51 -2.96
C PHE A 490 37.50 3.43 -1.90
N ARG A 491 38.74 3.36 -1.41
CA ARG A 491 39.10 2.49 -0.28
C ARG A 491 38.34 2.85 1.00
N ALA A 492 38.19 4.14 1.31
CA ALA A 492 37.44 4.58 2.48
C ALA A 492 35.95 4.19 2.38
N MET A 493 35.35 4.35 1.20
CA MET A 493 33.96 3.97 0.96
C MET A 493 33.75 2.45 1.10
N MET A 494 34.61 1.63 0.49
CA MET A 494 34.52 0.17 0.61
C MET A 494 34.74 -0.32 2.04
N ASN A 495 35.62 0.33 2.80
CA ASN A 495 35.82 0.02 4.22
C ASN A 495 34.56 0.36 5.04
N ASN A 496 33.97 1.54 4.84
CA ASN A 496 32.74 1.93 5.53
C ASN A 496 31.57 1.00 5.18
N PHE A 497 31.46 0.57 3.92
CA PHE A 497 30.48 -0.41 3.49
C PHE A 497 30.67 -1.76 4.19
N ALA A 498 31.91 -2.28 4.19
CA ALA A 498 32.24 -3.54 4.87
C ALA A 498 31.95 -3.48 6.39
N ILE A 499 32.22 -2.33 7.02
CA ILE A 499 31.87 -2.08 8.44
C ILE A 499 30.35 -2.10 8.64
N ALA A 500 29.58 -1.44 7.77
CA ALA A 500 28.12 -1.40 7.90
C ALA A 500 27.49 -2.79 7.78
N VAL A 501 27.92 -3.59 6.79
CA VAL A 501 27.47 -4.97 6.61
C VAL A 501 27.86 -5.83 7.82
N SER A 502 29.11 -5.72 8.28
CA SER A 502 29.60 -6.44 9.46
C SER A 502 28.79 -6.12 10.73
N VAL A 503 28.47 -4.84 10.94
CA VAL A 503 27.64 -4.44 12.06
C VAL A 503 26.24 -5.04 11.92
N GLY A 504 25.63 -5.02 10.73
CA GLY A 504 24.33 -5.64 10.50
C GLY A 504 24.32 -7.14 10.79
N LEU A 505 25.33 -7.88 10.33
CA LEU A 505 25.49 -9.31 10.63
C LEU A 505 25.58 -9.59 12.15
N GLN A 506 26.27 -8.72 12.90
CA GLN A 506 26.37 -8.82 14.39
C GLN A 506 25.07 -8.46 15.12
N TYR A 507 24.13 -7.81 14.44
CA TYR A 507 22.75 -7.61 14.90
C TYR A 507 21.80 -8.68 14.35
N GLY A 508 22.33 -9.70 13.68
CA GLY A 508 21.58 -10.86 13.22
C GLY A 508 20.97 -10.73 11.83
N VAL A 509 21.12 -9.59 11.15
CA VAL A 509 20.59 -9.40 9.79
C VAL A 509 21.12 -10.50 8.86
N PRO A 510 20.26 -11.29 8.20
CA PRO A 510 20.69 -12.36 7.30
C PRO A 510 21.58 -11.84 6.16
N LEU A 511 22.57 -12.63 5.74
CA LEU A 511 23.48 -12.22 4.67
C LEU A 511 22.74 -12.02 3.34
N GLU A 512 21.69 -12.82 3.09
CA GLU A 512 20.87 -12.77 1.88
C GLU A 512 20.23 -11.38 1.69
N GLU A 513 19.79 -10.72 2.75
CA GLU A 513 19.20 -9.37 2.69
C GLU A 513 20.19 -8.31 2.18
N PHE A 514 21.48 -8.46 2.51
CA PHE A 514 22.53 -7.58 1.96
C PHE A 514 22.87 -7.87 0.50
N VAL A 515 22.58 -9.08 0.01
CA VAL A 515 22.82 -9.47 -1.37
C VAL A 515 21.66 -9.02 -2.28
N ASP A 516 20.44 -9.01 -1.74
CA ASP A 516 19.22 -8.62 -2.47
C ASP A 516 18.98 -7.10 -2.50
N ALA A 517 19.60 -6.33 -1.59
CA ALA A 517 19.57 -4.87 -1.53
C ALA A 517 20.50 -4.19 -2.54
#